data_AF-A0A2H0VI06-F1
#
_entry.id   AF-A0A2H0VI06-F1
#
_cell.length_a   1.000
_cell.length_b   1.000
_cell.length_c   1.000
_cell.angle_alpha   90.00
_cell.angle_beta   90.00
_cell.angle_gamma   90.00
#
_symmetry.space_group_name_H-M   'P 1'
#
loop_
_entity.id
_entity.type
_entity.pdbx_description
1 polymer ?
#
loop_
_entity_poly.entity_id
_entity_poly.type
_entity_poly.pdbx_seq_one_letter_code
_entity_poly.pdbx_strand_id
1 'polypeptide(L)'
;MARVIRVEEERSLVELEWNGITITFEVFDDSDGQLNARVVGRGKIFSTRSNPGDTDIPKTAFWKMRRQALAIIGSRRKRTQGKLF
;
A
#
# COMPACT_ATOMS: atom_id res chain seq x y z
N MET A 1 -7.40 11.35 -4.32
CA MET A 1 -5.96 11.23 -3.94
C MET A 1 -5.87 10.04 -2.99
N ALA A 2 -4.83 9.20 -3.08
CA ALA A 2 -4.75 8.03 -2.18
C ALA A 2 -4.28 8.46 -0.79
N ARG A 3 -4.91 7.95 0.25
CA ARG A 3 -4.64 8.26 1.66
C ARG A 3 -4.09 7.02 2.37
N VAL A 4 -3.06 7.18 3.19
CA VAL A 4 -2.60 6.09 4.07
C VAL A 4 -3.57 5.92 5.22
N ILE A 5 -4.12 4.71 5.35
CA ILE A 5 -5.01 4.33 6.45
C ILE A 5 -4.17 3.75 7.59
N ARG A 6 -3.32 2.77 7.27
CA ARG A 6 -2.57 2.01 8.26
C ARG A 6 -1.23 1.55 7.69
N VAL A 7 -0.22 1.45 8.56
CA VAL A 7 1.09 0.87 8.24
C VAL A 7 1.44 -0.08 9.36
N GLU A 8 1.57 -1.37 9.05
CA GLU A 8 2.11 -2.38 9.97
C GLU A 8 3.52 -2.72 9.53
N GLU A 9 4.52 -2.12 10.18
CA GLU A 9 5.93 -2.29 9.79
C GLU A 9 6.42 -3.72 10.02
N GLU A 10 6.04 -4.33 11.15
CA GLU A 10 6.45 -5.70 11.50
C GLU A 10 6.03 -6.73 10.45
N ARG A 11 4.91 -6.45 9.77
CA ARG A 11 4.36 -7.31 8.70
C ARG A 11 4.59 -6.71 7.31
N SER A 12 5.25 -5.54 7.24
CA SER A 12 5.43 -4.75 6.02
C SER A 12 4.13 -4.53 5.23
N LEU A 13 3.02 -4.33 5.93
CA LEU A 13 1.71 -4.09 5.34
C LEU A 13 1.40 -2.59 5.30
N VAL A 14 0.84 -2.12 4.19
CA VAL A 14 0.40 -0.73 4.00
C VAL A 14 -1.02 -0.73 3.47
N GLU A 15 -1.94 -0.14 4.22
CA GLU A 15 -3.31 0.06 3.81
C GLU A 15 -3.49 1.47 3.25
N LEU A 16 -3.97 1.55 2.02
CA LEU A 16 -4.21 2.79 1.30
C LEU A 16 -5.67 2.88 0.89
N GLU A 17 -6.30 4.01 1.17
CA GLU A 17 -7.63 4.34 0.68
C GLU A 17 -7.54 5.13 -0.62
N TRP A 18 -8.33 4.76 -1.62
CA TRP A 18 -8.59 5.60 -2.77
C TRP A 18 -10.08 5.60 -3.07
N ASN A 19 -10.70 6.78 -2.98
CA ASN A 19 -12.14 6.98 -3.24
C ASN A 19 -13.04 5.98 -2.48
N GLY A 20 -12.79 5.75 -1.19
CA GLY A 20 -13.56 4.80 -0.35
C GLY A 20 -13.20 3.32 -0.55
N ILE A 21 -12.23 3.02 -1.41
CA ILE A 21 -11.68 1.66 -1.58
C ILE A 21 -10.37 1.56 -0.80
N THR A 22 -10.31 0.65 0.14
CA THR A 22 -9.10 0.28 0.87
C THR A 22 -8.36 -0.83 0.13
N ILE A 23 -7.07 -0.64 -0.10
CA ILE A 23 -6.17 -1.65 -0.67
C ILE A 23 -5.05 -1.89 0.33
N THR A 24 -4.85 -3.16 0.68
CA THR A 24 -3.74 -3.60 1.52
C THR A 24 -2.62 -4.11 0.62
N PHE A 25 -1.49 -3.43 0.68
CA PHE A 25 -0.24 -3.82 0.03
C PHE A 25 0.67 -4.51 1.04
N GLU A 26 1.20 -5.66 0.68
CA GLU A 26 2.34 -6.27 1.36
C GLU A 26 3.60 -5.90 0.60
N VAL A 27 4.53 -5.28 1.31
CA VAL A 27 5.85 -4.92 0.80
C VAL A 27 6.85 -5.97 1.27
N PHE A 28 7.63 -6.51 0.36
CA PHE A 28 8.61 -7.55 0.64
C PHE A 28 9.85 -7.35 -0.22
N ASP A 29 10.98 -7.93 0.17
CA ASP A 29 12.16 -8.01 -0.70
C ASP A 29 11.99 -9.22 -1.62
N ASP A 30 12.23 -9.03 -2.90
CA ASP A 30 12.38 -10.16 -3.82
C ASP A 30 13.72 -10.88 -3.64
N SER A 31 13.93 -11.96 -4.38
CA SER A 31 15.15 -12.75 -4.34
C SER A 31 16.41 -11.97 -4.70
N ASP A 32 16.26 -10.82 -5.38
CA ASP A 32 17.34 -9.94 -5.79
C ASP A 32 17.59 -8.82 -4.76
N GLY A 33 16.88 -8.84 -3.62
CA GLY A 33 16.97 -7.84 -2.57
C GLY A 33 16.31 -6.51 -2.95
N GLN A 34 15.43 -6.47 -3.95
CA GLN A 34 14.67 -5.28 -4.31
C GLN A 34 13.33 -5.24 -3.60
N LEU A 35 12.93 -4.06 -3.14
CA LEU A 35 11.62 -3.85 -2.55
C LEU A 35 10.52 -3.95 -3.61
N ASN A 36 9.65 -4.94 -3.43
CA ASN A 36 8.48 -5.17 -4.24
C ASN A 36 7.21 -5.07 -3.38
N ALA A 37 6.07 -4.85 -4.02
CA ALA A 37 4.79 -4.71 -3.35
C ALA A 37 3.71 -5.47 -4.11
N ARG A 38 2.98 -6.33 -3.41
CA ARG A 38 1.82 -7.07 -3.93
C ARG A 38 0.57 -6.72 -3.16
N VAL A 39 -0.58 -6.86 -3.80
CA VAL A 39 -1.88 -6.66 -3.13
C VAL A 39 -2.24 -7.95 -2.40
N VAL A 40 -2.50 -7.84 -1.10
CA VAL A 40 -2.95 -8.96 -0.26
C VAL A 40 -4.38 -8.80 0.23
N GLY A 41 -4.96 -7.60 0.10
CA GLY A 41 -6.33 -7.33 0.50
C GLY A 41 -6.95 -6.20 -0.29
N ARG A 42 -8.27 -6.29 -0.51
CA ARG A 42 -9.11 -5.22 -1.05
C ARG A 42 -10.38 -5.17 -0.19
N GLY A 43 -10.57 -4.08 0.54
CA GLY A 43 -11.77 -3.82 1.33
C GLY A 43 -12.47 -2.59 0.80
N LYS A 44 -13.81 -2.60 0.70
CA LYS A 44 -14.59 -1.40 0.39
C LYS A 44 -15.14 -0.86 1.69
N ILE A 45 -14.90 0.41 2.02
CA ILE A 45 -15.71 1.08 3.03
C ILE A 45 -17.04 1.35 2.33
N PHE A 46 -18.10 0.66 2.74
CA PHE A 46 -19.45 0.90 2.22
C PHE A 46 -19.88 2.32 2.61
N SER A 47 -19.53 3.32 1.79
CA SER A 47 -20.37 4.51 1.69
C SER A 47 -21.63 4.09 0.94
N THR A 48 -22.79 4.48 1.44
CA THR A 48 -24.14 3.98 1.12
C THR A 48 -24.62 4.19 -0.33
N ARG A 49 -23.71 4.36 -1.31
CA ARG A 49 -24.06 4.70 -2.71
C ARG A 49 -23.29 3.99 -3.82
N SER A 50 -22.51 2.94 -3.58
CA SER A 50 -21.77 2.31 -4.69
C SER A 50 -21.72 0.79 -4.62
N ASN A 51 -22.42 0.18 -5.59
CA ASN A 51 -22.55 -1.26 -5.83
C ASN A 51 -21.21 -2.01 -5.64
N PRO A 52 -21.18 -3.22 -5.05
CA PRO A 52 -19.93 -3.87 -4.60
C PRO A 52 -19.15 -4.64 -5.68
N GLY A 53 -19.54 -4.60 -6.95
CA GLY A 53 -18.98 -5.47 -8.00
C GLY A 53 -17.68 -5.01 -8.66
N ASP A 54 -17.64 -3.80 -9.21
CA ASP A 54 -16.58 -3.40 -10.16
C ASP A 54 -16.19 -1.94 -9.96
N THR A 55 -15.62 -1.60 -8.81
CA THR A 55 -14.95 -0.28 -8.74
C THR A 55 -13.53 -0.47 -9.27
N ASP A 56 -13.41 -0.37 -10.60
CA ASP A 56 -12.13 -0.35 -11.31
C ASP A 56 -11.28 0.80 -10.75
N ILE A 57 -10.26 0.45 -9.98
CA ILE A 57 -9.22 1.39 -9.58
C ILE A 57 -8.45 1.74 -10.86
N PRO A 58 -8.42 3.02 -11.28
CA PRO A 58 -7.65 3.41 -12.45
C PRO A 58 -6.21 2.93 -12.30
N LYS A 59 -5.66 2.32 -13.37
CA LYS A 59 -4.28 1.80 -13.37
C LYS A 59 -3.29 2.85 -12.84
N THR A 60 -3.50 4.12 -13.15
CA THR A 60 -2.70 5.25 -12.65
C THR A 60 -2.81 5.44 -11.13
N ALA A 61 -4.00 5.31 -10.55
CA ALA A 61 -4.21 5.36 -9.10
C ALA A 61 -3.58 4.15 -8.40
N PHE A 62 -3.72 2.96 -9.00
CA PHE A 62 -3.07 1.74 -8.52
C PHE A 62 -1.55 1.88 -8.46
N TRP A 63 -0.91 2.31 -9.56
CA TRP A 63 0.54 2.51 -9.60
C TRP A 63 1.02 3.60 -8.63
N LYS A 64 0.21 4.64 -8.39
CA LYS A 64 0.51 5.66 -7.38
C LYS A 64 0.48 5.06 -5.97
N MET A 65 -0.56 4.29 -5.65
CA MET A 65 -0.67 3.60 -4.36
C MET A 65 0.47 2.61 -4.12
N ARG A 66 0.77 1.77 -5.11
CA ARG A 66 1.88 0.82 -5.03
C ARG A 66 3.22 1.53 -4.79
N ARG A 67 3.51 2.61 -5.53
CA ARG A 67 4.72 3.42 -5.30
C ARG A 67 4.76 4.05 -3.91
N GLN A 68 3.61 4.49 -3.41
CA GLN A 68 3.50 5.07 -2.07
C GLN A 68 3.78 4.03 -0.98
N ALA A 69 3.26 2.81 -1.10
CA ALA A 69 3.55 1.71 -0.17
C ALA A 69 5.05 1.36 -0.14
N LEU A 70 5.67 1.23 -1.32
CA LEU A 70 7.11 1.00 -1.45
C LEU A 70 7.94 2.12 -0.80
N ALA A 71 7.56 3.39 -1.04
CA ALA A 71 8.25 4.52 -0.46
C ALA A 71 8.13 4.54 1.08
N ILE A 72 6.95 4.24 1.64
CA ILE A 72 6.75 4.20 3.10
C ILE A 72 7.68 3.19 3.75
N ILE A 73 7.64 1.93 3.31
CA ILE A 73 8.46 0.87 3.91
C ILE A 73 9.94 1.06 3.58
N GLY A 74 10.27 1.44 2.34
CA GLY A 74 11.64 1.72 1.93
C GLY A 74 12.29 2.87 2.70
N SER A 75 11.58 3.98 2.90
CA SER A 75 12.06 5.10 3.72
C SER A 75 12.24 4.71 5.19
N ARG A 76 11.33 3.89 5.75
CA ARG A 76 11.46 3.43 7.14
C ARG A 76 12.64 2.48 7.32
N ARG A 77 12.86 1.53 6.41
CA ARG A 77 14.04 0.66 6.42
C ARG A 77 15.36 1.42 6.31
N LYS A 78 15.43 2.40 5.41
CA LYS A 78 16.62 3.29 5.31
C LYS A 78 16.85 4.08 6.59
N ARG A 79 15.79 4.51 7.29
CA ARG A 79 15.92 5.21 8.57
C ARG A 79 16.45 4.31 9.68
N THR A 80 16.06 3.03 9.69
CA THR A 80 16.55 2.04 10.66
C THR A 80 18.02 1.68 10.39
N GLN A 81 18.43 1.55 9.13
CA GLN A 81 19.84 1.33 8.77
C GLN A 81 20.73 2.57 8.97
N GLY A 82 20.21 3.77 8.70
CA GLY A 82 20.96 5.03 8.83
C GLY A 82 21.16 5.52 10.26
N LYS A 83 20.60 4.83 11.27
CA LYS A 83 20.77 5.18 12.70
C LYS A 83 21.82 4.32 13.41
N LEU A 84 22.51 3.45 12.67
CA LEU A 84 23.61 2.60 13.14
C LEU A 84 24.97 3.18 12.73
N PHE A 85 25.20 4.49 12.90
CA PHE A 85 26.54 5.11 12.81
C PHE A 85 26.62 6.31 13.74
#